data_AF-A0A7X6TM71-F1
#
_entry.id   AF-A0A7X6TM71-F1
#
_cell.length_a   1.000
_cell.length_b   1.000
_cell.length_c   1.000
_cell.angle_alpha   90.00
_cell.angle_beta   90.00
_cell.angle_gamma   90.00
#
_symmetry.space_group_name_H-M   'P 1'
#
loop_
_entity.id
_entity.type
_entity.pdbx_description
1 polymer ?
#
loop_
_entity_poly.entity_id
_entity_poly.type
_entity_poly.pdbx_seq_one_letter_code
_entity_poly.pdbx_strand_id
1 'polypeptide(L)'
;LQTGDYNIFLNYMHKLAEIAFYSKIQLAFENLKEFELLDKLMQEFSDNSAIGFCFDSGHAHIANPGNYSLLEKYPEKLFALHLHDNDGARDQHLLPGKGTIDWQNFICSLQATNFTGSLMLEASYPFDNIEEDGNDAYQEPPILPEKFLKEAIEACVKLAGYARVSKT
;
A
#
# COMPACT_ATOMS: atom_id res chain seq x y z
N LEU A 1 -10.39 1.16 18.18
CA LEU A 1 -11.59 0.69 17.45
C LEU A 1 -12.70 0.33 18.44
N GLN A 2 -13.84 1.04 18.48
CA GLN A 2 -15.19 0.43 18.67
C GLN A 2 -16.29 1.48 18.90
N THR A 3 -16.97 1.84 17.82
CA THR A 3 -18.42 2.10 17.85
C THR A 3 -19.17 1.40 16.69
N GLY A 4 -18.46 0.67 15.82
CA GLY A 4 -19.05 -0.05 14.69
C GLY A 4 -19.36 -1.51 15.02
N ASP A 5 -20.52 -1.98 14.57
CA ASP A 5 -20.89 -3.40 14.61
C ASP A 5 -20.13 -4.17 13.51
N TYR A 6 -19.23 -5.07 13.92
CA TYR A 6 -18.44 -5.89 13.01
C TYR A 6 -19.31 -6.76 12.08
N ASN A 7 -20.48 -7.21 12.55
CA ASN A 7 -21.39 -8.01 11.73
C ASN A 7 -22.01 -7.18 10.60
N ILE A 8 -22.32 -5.91 10.89
CA ILE A 8 -22.82 -4.98 9.87
C ILE A 8 -21.73 -4.74 8.83
N PHE A 9 -20.51 -4.44 9.26
CA PHE A 9 -19.35 -4.28 8.38
C PHE A 9 -19.16 -5.52 7.48
N LEU A 10 -19.10 -6.70 8.08
CA LEU A 10 -18.87 -7.95 7.36
C LEU A 10 -19.98 -8.25 6.34
N ASN A 11 -21.24 -8.00 6.69
CA ASN A 11 -22.36 -8.13 5.76
C ASN A 11 -22.21 -7.20 4.53
N TYR A 12 -21.71 -5.98 4.71
CA TYR A 12 -21.40 -5.12 3.56
C TYR A 12 -20.21 -5.63 2.75
N MET A 13 -19.17 -6.18 3.39
CA MET A 13 -18.04 -6.77 2.68
C MET A 13 -18.47 -7.97 1.82
N HIS A 14 -19.36 -8.84 2.31
CA HIS A 14 -19.92 -9.92 1.50
C HIS A 14 -20.66 -9.42 0.27
N LYS A 15 -21.48 -8.36 0.42
CA LYS A 15 -22.20 -7.75 -0.72
C LYS A 15 -21.23 -7.17 -1.75
N LEU A 16 -20.19 -6.48 -1.31
CA LEU A 16 -19.17 -5.94 -2.20
C LEU A 16 -18.40 -7.06 -2.90
N ALA A 17 -18.05 -8.13 -2.19
CA ALA A 17 -17.35 -9.29 -2.74
C ALA A 17 -18.18 -10.03 -3.79
N GLU A 18 -19.49 -10.17 -3.57
CA GLU A 18 -20.42 -10.75 -4.53
C GLU A 18 -20.52 -9.88 -5.79
N ILE A 19 -20.69 -8.56 -5.63
CA ILE A 19 -20.75 -7.62 -6.73
C ILE A 19 -19.45 -7.62 -7.54
N ALA A 20 -18.29 -7.60 -6.87
CA ALA A 20 -16.98 -7.65 -7.50
C ALA A 20 -16.82 -8.92 -8.34
N PHE A 21 -17.20 -10.07 -7.78
CA PHE A 21 -17.14 -11.37 -8.46
C PHE A 21 -18.01 -11.41 -9.72
N TYR A 22 -19.30 -11.06 -9.62
CA TYR A 22 -20.20 -11.09 -10.78
C TYR A 22 -19.88 -10.01 -11.82
N SER A 23 -19.34 -8.87 -11.38
CA SER A 23 -18.92 -7.78 -12.28
C SER A 23 -17.56 -8.03 -12.91
N LYS A 24 -16.84 -9.08 -12.50
CA LYS A 24 -15.46 -9.38 -12.94
C LYS A 24 -14.49 -8.23 -12.64
N ILE A 25 -14.69 -7.58 -11.50
CA ILE A 25 -13.83 -6.51 -10.99
C ILE A 25 -13.04 -7.08 -9.82
N GLN A 26 -11.74 -6.82 -9.78
CA GLN A 26 -10.92 -7.13 -8.61
C GLN A 26 -11.13 -6.03 -7.56
N LEU A 27 -11.47 -6.44 -6.35
CA LEU A 27 -11.59 -5.57 -5.18
C LEU A 27 -10.38 -5.81 -4.27
N ALA A 28 -9.59 -4.77 -4.05
CA ALA A 28 -8.42 -4.79 -3.20
C ALA A 28 -8.70 -4.02 -1.91
N PHE A 29 -8.55 -4.67 -0.76
CA PHE A 29 -8.56 -4.01 0.54
C PHE A 29 -7.15 -3.56 0.90
N GLU A 30 -6.99 -2.29 1.23
CA GLU A 30 -5.69 -1.73 1.60
C GLU A 30 -5.31 -2.05 3.05
N ASN A 31 -4.03 -2.33 3.33
CA ASN A 31 -3.55 -2.38 4.71
C ASN A 31 -3.49 -0.97 5.29
N LEU A 32 -4.32 -0.71 6.29
CA LEU A 32 -4.25 0.48 7.12
C LEU A 32 -3.43 0.16 8.39
N LYS A 33 -3.75 0.82 9.50
CA LYS A 33 -3.11 0.56 10.79
C LYS A 33 -3.46 -0.83 11.35
N GLU A 34 -4.67 -1.33 11.09
CA GLU A 34 -5.15 -2.61 11.63
C GLU A 34 -4.94 -3.78 10.67
N PHE A 35 -3.69 -4.26 10.58
CA PHE A 35 -3.30 -5.42 9.77
C PHE A 35 -4.14 -6.68 10.08
N GLU A 36 -4.58 -6.86 11.32
CA GLU A 36 -5.41 -7.99 11.71
C GLU A 36 -6.79 -7.98 11.05
N LEU A 37 -7.35 -6.81 10.73
CA LEU A 37 -8.63 -6.73 10.03
C LEU A 37 -8.45 -7.21 8.58
N LEU A 38 -7.39 -6.78 7.92
CA LEU A 38 -7.08 -7.22 6.57
C LEU A 38 -6.82 -8.74 6.53
N ASP A 39 -6.07 -9.26 7.48
CA ASP A 39 -5.82 -10.70 7.59
C ASP A 39 -7.12 -11.51 7.75
N LYS A 40 -8.06 -11.02 8.56
CA LYS A 40 -9.39 -11.64 8.71
C LYS A 40 -10.19 -11.60 7.42
N LEU A 41 -10.17 -10.48 6.68
CA LEU A 41 -10.85 -10.38 5.39
C LEU A 41 -10.26 -11.33 4.35
N MET A 42 -8.93 -11.48 4.31
CA MET A 42 -8.28 -12.43 3.40
C MET A 42 -8.62 -13.89 3.72
N GLN A 43 -8.79 -14.23 5.01
CA GLN A 43 -9.27 -15.54 5.42
C GLN A 43 -10.74 -15.76 5.05
N GLU A 44 -11.61 -14.81 5.37
CA GLU A 44 -13.05 -14.88 5.10
C GLU A 44 -13.34 -15.06 3.61
N PHE A 45 -12.64 -14.30 2.76
CA PHE A 45 -12.84 -14.31 1.30
C PHE A 45 -11.75 -15.13 0.59
N SER A 46 -11.19 -16.13 1.24
CA SER A 46 -10.12 -16.98 0.69
C SER A 46 -10.52 -17.62 -0.64
N ASP A 47 -11.73 -18.17 -0.72
CA ASP A 47 -12.28 -18.82 -1.92
C ASP A 47 -12.78 -17.85 -3.01
N ASN A 48 -12.83 -16.53 -2.75
CA ASN A 48 -13.27 -15.55 -3.74
C ASN A 48 -12.07 -14.97 -4.49
N SER A 49 -11.93 -15.33 -5.76
CA SER A 49 -10.85 -14.86 -6.63
C SER A 49 -10.94 -13.39 -7.03
N ALA A 50 -12.08 -12.73 -6.80
CA ALA A 50 -12.24 -11.29 -7.02
C ALA A 50 -11.78 -10.46 -5.82
N ILE A 51 -11.46 -11.09 -4.69
CA ILE A 51 -11.00 -10.40 -3.49
C ILE A 51 -9.51 -10.62 -3.27
N GLY A 52 -8.82 -9.50 -3.05
CA GLY A 52 -7.43 -9.44 -2.66
C GLY A 52 -7.12 -8.18 -1.87
N PHE A 53 -5.85 -7.78 -1.85
CA PHE A 53 -5.38 -6.63 -1.10
C PHE A 53 -4.49 -5.69 -1.91
N CYS A 54 -4.50 -4.43 -1.51
CA CYS A 54 -3.51 -3.43 -1.90
C CYS A 54 -2.48 -3.38 -0.78
N PHE A 55 -1.20 -3.61 -1.10
CA PHE A 55 -0.15 -3.42 -0.10
C PHE A 55 0.36 -1.98 -0.15
N ASP A 56 0.07 -1.24 0.92
CA ASP A 56 0.63 0.08 1.17
C ASP A 56 1.91 -0.03 2.02
N SER A 57 3.03 0.47 1.49
CA SER A 57 4.33 0.37 2.16
C SER A 57 4.49 1.34 3.34
N GLY A 58 3.83 2.49 3.31
CA GLY A 58 3.96 3.50 4.35
C GLY A 58 3.20 3.15 5.62
N HIS A 59 1.94 2.78 5.49
CA HIS A 59 1.11 2.23 6.56
C HIS A 59 1.79 1.02 7.21
N ALA A 60 2.38 0.13 6.40
CA ALA A 60 3.13 -1.02 6.90
C ALA A 60 4.34 -0.58 7.74
N HIS A 61 5.10 0.42 7.29
CA HIS A 61 6.27 0.91 8.02
C HIS A 61 5.91 1.55 9.37
N ILE A 62 4.78 2.26 9.44
CA ILE A 62 4.31 2.89 10.67
C ILE A 62 3.74 1.85 11.64
N ALA A 63 2.87 0.97 11.15
CA ALA A 63 2.13 0.05 12.01
C ALA A 63 2.93 -1.22 12.36
N ASN A 64 3.72 -1.74 11.42
CA ASN A 64 4.40 -3.03 11.51
C ASN A 64 5.76 -3.02 10.77
N PRO A 65 6.74 -2.20 11.20
CA PRO A 65 7.98 -1.99 10.47
C PRO A 65 8.73 -3.29 10.16
N GLY A 66 9.03 -3.51 8.89
CA GLY A 66 9.75 -4.70 8.40
C GLY A 66 8.91 -5.99 8.36
N ASN A 67 7.63 -5.95 8.70
CA ASN A 67 6.74 -7.10 8.61
C ASN A 67 6.02 -7.12 7.26
N TYR A 68 6.42 -8.04 6.39
CA TYR A 68 5.81 -8.26 5.08
C TYR A 68 5.02 -9.59 4.99
N SER A 69 4.62 -10.15 6.14
CA SER A 69 3.97 -11.47 6.22
C SER A 69 2.69 -11.61 5.41
N LEU A 70 1.95 -10.53 5.14
CA LEU A 70 0.77 -10.58 4.25
C LEU A 70 1.14 -11.00 2.81
N LEU A 71 2.30 -10.55 2.31
CA LEU A 71 2.81 -10.93 0.99
C LEU A 71 3.12 -12.43 0.93
N GLU A 72 3.66 -12.97 2.01
CA GLU A 72 3.99 -14.39 2.12
C GLU A 72 2.76 -15.28 2.35
N LYS A 73 1.78 -14.78 3.11
CA LYS A 73 0.58 -15.53 3.49
C LYS A 73 -0.46 -15.60 2.38
N TYR A 74 -0.56 -14.55 1.54
CA TYR A 74 -1.54 -14.47 0.46
C TYR A 74 -0.91 -14.00 -0.88
N PRO A 75 0.13 -14.70 -1.38
CA PRO A 75 0.92 -14.25 -2.54
C PRO A 75 0.12 -14.13 -3.85
N GLU A 76 -1.00 -14.84 -3.97
CA GLU A 76 -1.93 -14.80 -5.10
C GLU A 76 -3.02 -13.72 -4.98
N LYS A 77 -3.18 -13.12 -3.80
CA LYS A 77 -4.21 -12.10 -3.52
C LYS A 77 -3.66 -10.68 -3.51
N LEU A 78 -2.36 -10.49 -3.75
CA LEU A 78 -1.80 -9.15 -3.95
C LEU A 78 -2.26 -8.60 -5.31
N PHE A 79 -3.11 -7.57 -5.30
CA PHE A 79 -3.73 -7.00 -6.52
C PHE A 79 -3.22 -5.61 -6.87
N ALA A 80 -2.76 -4.85 -5.89
CA ALA A 80 -2.24 -3.50 -6.09
C ALA A 80 -1.14 -3.20 -5.07
N LEU A 81 -0.36 -2.16 -5.38
CA LEU A 81 0.63 -1.60 -4.48
C LEU A 81 0.40 -0.10 -4.37
N HIS A 82 0.53 0.45 -3.18
CA HIS A 82 0.75 1.87 -2.95
C HIS A 82 2.14 2.01 -2.35
N LEU A 83 3.06 2.61 -3.12
CA LEU A 83 4.46 2.71 -2.75
C LEU A 83 4.83 4.13 -2.42
N HIS A 84 5.15 4.35 -1.16
CA HIS A 84 5.74 5.57 -0.66
C HIS A 84 6.57 5.29 0.59
N ASP A 85 7.35 6.28 1.00
CA ASP A 85 8.28 6.19 2.11
C ASP A 85 7.83 7.10 3.25
N ASN A 86 8.30 6.81 4.45
CA ASN A 86 8.18 7.69 5.61
C ASN A 86 9.27 7.36 6.65
N ASP A 87 9.37 8.18 7.69
CA ASP A 87 10.34 8.03 8.76
C ASP A 87 9.94 7.03 9.86
N GLY A 88 8.75 6.43 9.75
CA GLY A 88 8.15 5.52 10.73
C GLY A 88 7.33 6.23 11.82
N ALA A 89 7.33 7.57 11.88
CA ALA A 89 6.57 8.33 12.88
C ALA A 89 5.21 8.79 12.35
N ARG A 90 5.12 9.18 11.08
CA ARG A 90 3.89 9.67 10.45
C ARG A 90 3.83 9.34 8.97
N ASP A 91 2.66 9.51 8.38
CA ASP A 91 2.37 9.10 7.02
C ASP A 91 2.73 10.19 6.00
N GLN A 92 4.02 10.32 5.72
CA GLN A 92 4.58 11.48 5.00
C GLN A 92 4.47 11.42 3.47
N HIS A 93 4.03 10.29 2.90
CA HIS A 93 3.95 10.08 1.45
C HIS A 93 5.24 10.46 0.68
N LEU A 94 6.42 10.23 1.25
CA LEU A 94 7.68 10.57 0.59
C LEU A 94 7.95 9.65 -0.60
N LEU A 95 8.75 10.13 -1.57
CA LEU A 95 9.25 9.24 -2.62
C LEU A 95 10.11 8.12 -2.03
N PRO A 96 10.04 6.88 -2.57
CA PRO A 96 10.90 5.77 -2.16
C PRO A 96 12.39 6.13 -2.09
N GLY A 97 13.00 5.87 -0.94
CA GLY A 97 14.40 6.19 -0.64
C GLY A 97 14.61 7.58 -0.04
N LYS A 98 13.54 8.31 0.30
CA LYS A 98 13.59 9.57 1.05
C LYS A 98 13.19 9.40 2.52
N GLY A 99 12.66 8.25 2.91
CA GLY A 99 12.36 7.89 4.30
C GLY A 99 13.30 6.80 4.80
N THR A 100 12.77 5.90 5.64
CA THR A 100 13.54 4.86 6.34
C THR A 100 13.08 3.43 6.04
N ILE A 101 12.18 3.23 5.06
CA ILE A 101 11.77 1.88 4.62
C ILE A 101 12.98 1.12 4.04
N ASP A 102 13.14 -0.13 4.48
CA ASP A 102 14.06 -1.08 3.85
C ASP A 102 13.45 -1.63 2.55
N TRP A 103 13.67 -0.88 1.48
CA TRP A 103 13.20 -1.23 0.13
C TRP A 103 13.85 -2.50 -0.43
N GLN A 104 15.05 -2.88 0.01
CA GLN A 104 15.66 -4.13 -0.42
C GLN A 104 14.88 -5.31 0.16
N ASN A 105 14.58 -5.27 1.46
CA ASN A 105 13.78 -6.29 2.13
C ASN A 105 12.36 -6.36 1.56
N PHE A 106 11.71 -5.20 1.36
CA PHE A 106 10.38 -5.13 0.75
C PHE A 106 10.34 -5.80 -0.63
N ILE A 107 11.28 -5.46 -1.51
CA ILE A 107 11.32 -6.02 -2.86
C ILE A 107 11.60 -7.54 -2.84
N CYS A 108 12.43 -8.02 -1.91
CA CYS A 108 12.64 -9.46 -1.72
C CYS A 108 11.32 -10.17 -1.34
N SER A 109 10.55 -9.64 -0.39
CA SER A 109 9.24 -10.21 -0.02
C SER A 109 8.22 -10.09 -1.17
N LEU A 110 8.22 -8.99 -1.91
CA LEU A 110 7.35 -8.80 -3.07
C LEU A 110 7.61 -9.85 -4.16
N GLN A 111 8.87 -10.24 -4.38
CA GLN A 111 9.22 -11.25 -5.38
C GLN A 111 8.81 -12.67 -5.02
N ALA A 112 8.47 -12.93 -3.76
CA ALA A 112 7.87 -14.19 -3.36
C ALA A 112 6.38 -14.29 -3.76
N THR A 113 5.78 -13.19 -4.24
CA THR A 113 4.40 -13.14 -4.71
C THR A 113 4.28 -13.39 -6.22
N ASN A 114 3.05 -13.61 -6.69
CA ASN A 114 2.76 -13.70 -8.13
C ASN A 114 2.42 -12.33 -8.74
N PHE A 115 2.74 -11.23 -8.07
CA PHE A 115 2.35 -9.90 -8.51
C PHE A 115 3.09 -9.48 -9.78
N THR A 116 2.32 -9.22 -10.83
CA THR A 116 2.82 -8.72 -12.13
C THR A 116 2.29 -7.33 -12.46
N GLY A 117 1.67 -6.65 -11.48
CA GLY A 117 1.12 -5.31 -11.64
C GLY A 117 2.20 -4.23 -11.60
N SER A 118 1.75 -2.98 -11.57
CA SER A 118 2.62 -1.81 -11.53
C SER A 118 3.19 -1.58 -10.13
N LEU A 119 4.45 -1.15 -10.05
CA LEU A 119 4.99 -0.48 -8.87
C LEU A 119 4.40 0.94 -8.81
N MET A 120 3.19 1.07 -8.26
CA MET A 120 2.43 2.31 -8.24
C MET A 120 2.85 3.17 -7.04
N LEU A 121 3.27 4.41 -7.32
CA LEU A 121 3.64 5.36 -6.28
C LEU A 121 2.40 6.03 -5.70
N GLU A 122 2.33 6.14 -4.37
CA GLU A 122 1.38 7.00 -3.66
C GLU A 122 2.15 8.08 -2.88
N ALA A 123 2.89 8.89 -3.64
CA ALA A 123 3.82 9.85 -3.07
C ALA A 123 3.46 11.29 -3.44
N SER A 124 3.68 12.20 -2.51
CA SER A 124 3.55 13.63 -2.66
C SER A 124 4.89 14.32 -2.39
N TYR A 125 5.01 15.58 -2.78
CA TYR A 125 6.09 16.40 -2.22
C TYR A 125 5.72 16.67 -0.76
N PRO A 126 6.66 16.59 0.21
CA PRO A 126 6.37 16.79 1.62
C PRO A 126 5.82 18.20 1.85
N PHE A 127 4.50 18.34 1.77
CA PHE A 127 3.73 19.53 2.09
C PHE A 127 2.97 19.41 3.37
N ASP A 128 3.10 18.28 4.05
CA ASP A 128 2.23 17.94 5.15
C ASP A 128 2.63 18.70 6.43
N ASN A 129 2.38 20.01 6.38
CA ASN A 129 1.73 20.74 7.45
C ASN A 129 0.21 20.56 7.29
N ILE A 130 -0.27 19.33 7.08
CA ILE A 130 -1.69 19.03 7.20
C ILE A 130 -2.00 19.30 8.67
N GLU A 131 -2.65 20.42 8.97
CA GLU A 131 -3.27 20.58 10.26
C GLU A 131 -4.41 19.54 10.30
N GLU A 132 -4.48 18.71 11.35
CA GLU A 132 -5.47 17.63 11.48
C GLU A 132 -6.94 18.12 11.41
N ASP A 133 -7.18 19.44 11.32
CA ASP A 133 -8.48 20.09 11.26
C ASP A 133 -9.03 20.31 9.83
N GLY A 134 -8.24 20.00 8.78
CA GLY A 134 -8.68 20.04 7.39
C GLY A 134 -8.79 21.45 6.78
N ASN A 135 -8.13 22.46 7.37
CA ASN A 135 -8.06 23.84 6.85
C ASN A 135 -6.86 24.12 5.94
N ASP A 136 -6.40 23.13 5.18
CA ASP A 136 -5.22 23.29 4.34
C ASP A 136 -5.56 24.11 3.08
N ALA A 137 -5.23 25.39 3.10
CA ALA A 137 -5.19 26.18 1.88
C ALA A 137 -4.14 25.58 0.94
N TYR A 138 -4.47 25.39 -0.34
CA TYR A 138 -3.51 24.92 -1.34
C TYR A 138 -2.25 25.78 -1.31
N GLN A 139 -1.11 25.13 -1.07
CA GLN A 139 0.20 25.75 -1.18
C GLN A 139 0.90 25.16 -2.41
N GLU A 140 1.40 26.04 -3.27
CA GLU A 140 2.16 25.61 -4.43
C GLU A 140 3.47 24.95 -3.97
N PRO A 141 3.85 23.79 -4.53
CA PRO A 141 5.08 23.13 -4.13
C PRO A 141 6.34 23.97 -4.36
N PRO A 142 7.39 23.91 -3.50
CA PRO A 142 8.60 24.72 -3.69
C PRO A 142 9.47 24.15 -4.81
N ILE A 143 9.03 23.06 -5.44
CA ILE A 143 9.65 22.49 -6.62
C ILE A 143 8.64 22.42 -7.75
N LEU A 144 9.15 22.60 -8.96
CA LEU A 144 8.36 22.44 -10.17
C LEU A 144 7.85 21.00 -10.32
N PRO A 145 6.64 20.78 -10.85
CA PRO A 145 6.10 19.45 -11.11
C PRO A 145 7.04 18.56 -11.94
N GLU A 146 7.76 19.13 -12.91
CA GLU A 146 8.72 18.40 -13.75
C GLU A 146 9.92 17.90 -12.94
N LYS A 147 10.34 18.66 -11.92
CA LYS A 147 11.41 18.24 -11.01
C LYS A 147 10.93 17.09 -10.14
N PHE A 148 9.71 17.19 -9.58
CA PHE A 148 9.13 16.10 -8.78
C PHE A 148 8.97 14.82 -9.61
N LEU A 149 8.43 14.94 -10.83
CA LEU A 149 8.26 13.82 -11.75
C LEU A 149 9.60 13.15 -12.08
N LYS A 150 10.67 13.94 -12.28
CA LYS A 150 12.01 13.39 -12.50
C LYS A 150 12.49 12.58 -11.28
N GLU A 151 12.35 13.13 -10.07
CA GLU A 151 12.72 12.43 -8.84
C GLU A 151 11.89 11.14 -8.63
N ALA A 152 10.60 11.18 -8.98
CA ALA A 152 9.72 10.01 -8.92
C ALA A 152 10.15 8.91 -9.89
N ILE A 153 10.53 9.27 -11.12
CA ILE A 153 11.06 8.32 -12.11
C ILE A 153 12.37 7.70 -11.60
N GLU A 154 13.27 8.50 -11.03
CA GLU A 154 14.53 8.02 -10.44
C GLU A 154 14.27 7.03 -9.28
N ALA A 155 13.28 7.30 -8.43
CA ALA A 155 12.86 6.40 -7.36
C ALA A 155 12.34 5.05 -7.92
N CYS A 156 11.47 5.09 -8.93
CA CYS A 156 10.99 3.89 -9.62
C CYS A 156 12.13 3.06 -10.24
N VAL A 157 13.10 3.72 -10.88
CA VAL A 157 14.28 3.04 -11.45
C VAL A 157 15.09 2.35 -10.35
N LYS A 158 15.27 3.00 -9.20
CA LYS A 158 15.98 2.41 -8.05
C LYS A 158 15.24 1.18 -7.50
N LEU A 159 13.92 1.26 -7.34
CA LEU A 159 13.09 0.13 -6.92
C LEU A 159 13.20 -1.06 -7.89
N ALA A 160 13.10 -0.80 -9.19
CA ALA A 160 13.30 -1.81 -10.23
C ALA A 160 14.72 -2.40 -10.21
N GLY A 161 15.71 -1.64 -9.76
CA GLY A 161 17.09 -2.09 -9.55
C GLY A 161 17.20 -3.16 -8.47
N TYR A 162 16.53 -2.98 -7.32
CA TYR A 162 16.52 -3.98 -6.24
C TYR A 162 15.98 -5.33 -6.71
N ALA A 163 14.97 -5.33 -7.59
CA ALA A 163 14.37 -6.55 -8.15
C ALA A 163 15.31 -7.32 -9.10
N ARG A 164 16.37 -6.68 -9.61
CA ARG A 164 17.35 -7.33 -10.50
C ARG A 164 18.49 -8.00 -9.72
N VAL A 165 18.83 -7.46 -8.55
CA VAL A 165 19.97 -7.94 -7.73
C VAL A 165 19.60 -9.20 -6.95
N SER A 166 18.34 -9.36 -6.55
CA SER A 166 17.85 -10.52 -5.79
C SER A 166 17.68 -11.82 -6.59
N LYS A 167 17.94 -11.81 -7.91
CA LYS A 167 17.86 -12.98 -8.80
C LYS A 167 19.21 -13.69 -9.04
N THR A 168 20.25 -13.33 -8.30
CA THR A 168 21.58 -14.00 -8.33
C THR A 168 21.81 -14.80 -7.07
#